data_AF-T1GNZ8-F1
#
_entry.id   AF-T1GNZ8-F1
#
_cell.length_a   1.000
_cell.length_b   1.000
_cell.length_c   1.000
_cell.angle_alpha   90.00
_cell.angle_beta   90.00
_cell.angle_gamma   90.00
#
_symmetry.space_group_name_H-M   'P 1'
#
loop_
_entity.id
_entity.type
_entity.pdbx_description
1 polymer ?
#
loop_
_entity_poly.entity_id
_entity_poly.type
_entity_poly.pdbx_seq_one_letter_code
_entity_poly.pdbx_strand_id
1 'polypeptide(L)' 'MINSKVLITTLVLASVLIPCFAIRCYQCSSDRDPKGQDNCGAYKRFNRSEHIAIECNSDESAMPGSFCMKVVQQGPRGFI' A
#
# COMPACT_ATOMS: atom_id res chain seq x y z
N MET A 1 24.18 -33.67 -14.28
CA MET A 1 24.29 -33.52 -12.81
C MET A 1 24.51 -32.04 -12.52
N ILE A 2 23.51 -31.35 -11.98
CA ILE A 2 23.64 -29.92 -11.63
C ILE A 2 24.42 -29.84 -10.33
N ASN A 3 25.48 -29.03 -10.31
CA ASN A 3 26.38 -28.92 -9.18
C ASN A 3 25.67 -28.19 -8.02
N SER A 4 25.68 -28.75 -6.82
CA SER A 4 24.96 -28.20 -5.66
C SER A 4 25.37 -26.76 -5.34
N LYS A 5 26.66 -26.44 -5.53
CA LYS A 5 27.18 -25.07 -5.44
C LYS A 5 26.48 -24.12 -6.41
N VAL A 6 26.37 -24.50 -7.68
CA VAL A 6 25.72 -23.70 -8.74
C VAL A 6 24.24 -23.49 -8.41
N LEU A 7 23.55 -24.53 -7.95
CA LEU A 7 22.14 -24.45 -7.56
C LEU A 7 21.91 -23.44 -6.43
N ILE A 8 22.75 -23.47 -5.39
CA ILE A 8 22.64 -22.55 -4.25
C ILE A 8 22.90 -21.11 -4.72
N THR A 9 23.95 -20.88 -5.52
CA THR A 9 24.28 -19.54 -6.01
C THR A 9 23.16 -18.95 -6.86
N THR A 10 22.52 -19.75 -7.72
CA THR A 10 21.39 -19.29 -8.53
C THR A 10 20.16 -18.96 -7.70
N LEU A 11 19.91 -19.69 -6.62
CA LEU A 11 18.74 -19.51 -5.76
C LEU A 11 18.87 -18.25 -4.90
N VAL A 12 20.08 -17.98 -4.41
CA VAL A 12 20.41 -16.73 -3.68
C VAL A 12 20.34 -15.52 -4.62
N LEU A 13 20.84 -15.64 -5.85
CA LEU A 13 20.76 -14.54 -6.81
C LEU A 13 19.30 -14.22 -7.20
N ALA A 14 18.46 -15.24 -7.35
CA ALA A 14 17.05 -15.07 -7.66
C ALA A 14 16.27 -14.36 -6.54
N SER A 15 16.55 -14.64 -5.26
CA SER A 15 15.82 -14.02 -4.14
C SER A 15 16.09 -12.52 -4.00
N VAL A 16 17.30 -12.05 -4.33
CA VAL A 16 17.66 -10.62 -4.29
C VAL A 16 16.99 -9.81 -5.41
N LEU A 17 16.67 -10.46 -6.54
CA LEU A 17 16.09 -9.81 -7.71
C LEU A 17 14.56 -9.68 -7.66
N ILE A 18 13.88 -10.35 -6.71
CA ILE A 18 12.43 -10.30 -6.60
C ILE A 18 12.04 -9.06 -5.78
N PRO A 19 11.35 -8.06 -6.36
CA PRO A 19 10.83 -6.95 -5.58
C PRO A 19 9.71 -7.44 -4.66
N CYS A 20 9.85 -7.23 -3.36
CA CYS A 20 8.75 -7.43 -2.42
C CYS A 20 7.72 -6.30 -2.57
N PHE A 21 6.50 -6.64 -2.98
CA PHE A 21 5.37 -5.73 -2.91
C PHE A 21 4.82 -5.74 -1.48
N ALA A 22 5.18 -4.74 -0.69
CA ALA A 22 4.58 -4.48 0.62
C ALA A 22 3.37 -3.55 0.49
N ILE A 23 2.31 -3.83 1.26
CA ILE A 23 1.19 -2.89 1.44
C ILE A 23 1.72 -1.71 2.26
N ARG A 24 1.52 -0.48 1.76
CA ARG A 24 1.90 0.75 2.46
C ARG A 24 0.66 1.53 2.84
N CYS A 25 0.56 1.93 4.09
CA CYS A 25 -0.50 2.79 4.60
C CYS A 25 0.02 4.22 4.78
N TYR A 26 -0.88 5.19 4.65
CA TYR A 26 -0.55 6.61 4.76
C TYR A 26 -1.63 7.28 5.62
N GLN A 27 -1.22 8.18 6.50
CA GLN A 27 -2.14 8.98 7.29
C GLN A 27 -2.70 10.11 6.42
N CYS A 28 -4.03 10.23 6.36
CA CYS A 28 -4.72 11.39 5.80
C CYS A 28 -5.97 11.70 6.64
N SER A 29 -6.41 12.96 6.64
CA SER A 29 -7.60 13.42 7.37
C SER A 29 -8.46 14.23 6.41
N SER A 30 -9.70 13.79 6.16
CA SER A 30 -10.63 14.45 5.24
C SER A 30 -11.59 15.41 5.95
N ASP A 31 -11.52 15.50 7.28
CA ASP A 31 -12.43 16.30 8.13
C ASP A 31 -12.25 17.81 7.93
N ARG A 32 -11.10 18.25 7.42
CA ARG A 32 -10.77 19.66 7.21
C ARG A 32 -10.33 20.00 5.79
N ASP A 33 -10.69 19.17 4.82
CA ASP A 33 -10.30 19.43 3.43
C ASP A 33 -10.88 20.77 2.96
N PRO A 34 -10.05 21.73 2.53
CA PRO A 34 -10.52 22.98 1.96
C PRO A 34 -11.42 22.70 0.76
N LYS A 35 -12.41 23.57 0.51
CA LYS A 35 -13.28 23.44 -0.68
C LYS A 35 -12.43 23.32 -1.95
N GLY A 36 -12.52 22.18 -2.63
CA GLY A 36 -11.81 21.90 -3.88
C GLY A 36 -10.49 21.14 -3.72
N GLN A 37 -10.03 20.87 -2.49
CA GLN A 37 -8.94 19.95 -2.20
C GLN A 37 -9.48 18.57 -1.87
N ASP A 38 -8.67 17.56 -2.19
CA ASP A 38 -8.96 16.15 -1.94
C ASP A 38 -7.68 15.52 -1.42
N ASN A 39 -7.42 15.74 -0.13
CA ASN A 39 -6.16 15.34 0.49
C ASN A 39 -6.13 13.84 0.76
N CYS A 40 -7.28 13.16 0.75
CA CYS A 40 -7.35 11.71 0.95
C CYS A 40 -7.56 10.92 -0.35
N GLY A 41 -7.66 11.57 -1.51
CA GLY A 41 -7.83 10.90 -2.80
C GLY A 41 -9.19 10.21 -2.98
N ALA A 42 -10.25 10.80 -2.43
CA ALA A 42 -11.63 10.32 -2.58
C ALA A 42 -12.18 10.56 -3.99
N TYR A 43 -11.76 11.64 -4.66
CA TYR A 43 -12.21 12.06 -5.98
C TYR A 43 -11.07 12.07 -7.03
N LYS A 44 -9.83 12.15 -6.59
CA LYS A 44 -8.60 12.15 -7.39
C LYS A 44 -7.66 11.05 -6.93
N ARG A 45 -6.60 10.79 -7.70
CA ARG A 45 -5.57 9.81 -7.30
C ARG A 45 -4.84 10.30 -6.06
N PHE A 46 -4.77 9.45 -5.04
CA PHE A 46 -4.04 9.70 -3.80
C PHE A 46 -2.55 9.95 -4.06
N ASN A 47 -2.02 11.06 -3.55
CA ASN A 47 -0.63 11.44 -3.76
C ASN A 47 0.29 10.94 -2.64
N ARG A 48 0.94 9.80 -2.88
CA ARG A 48 1.82 9.14 -1.89
C ARG A 48 3.01 9.98 -1.39
N SER A 49 3.39 11.06 -2.07
CA SER A 49 4.48 11.94 -1.62
C SER A 49 4.04 13.06 -0.67
N GLU A 50 2.74 13.32 -0.58
CA GLU A 50 2.17 14.40 0.24
C GLU A 50 1.69 13.91 1.61
N HIS A 51 1.80 12.60 1.88
CA HIS A 51 1.29 11.97 3.09
C HIS A 51 2.36 11.14 3.79
N ILE A 52 2.26 11.08 5.11
CA ILE A 52 3.20 10.36 5.97
C ILE A 52 2.86 8.87 5.89
N ALA A 53 3.87 8.05 5.60
CA ALA A 53 3.73 6.60 5.66
C ALA A 53 3.63 6.14 7.11
N ILE A 54 2.64 5.30 7.40
CA ILE A 54 2.39 4.72 8.72
C ILE A 54 2.28 3.19 8.63
N GLU A 55 2.43 2.53 9.78
CA GLU A 55 2.20 1.09 9.89
C GLU A 55 0.70 0.79 9.84
N CYS A 56 0.30 -0.18 9.00
CA CYS A 56 -1.11 -0.44 8.70
C CYS A 56 -1.92 -1.01 9.87
N ASN A 57 -1.26 -1.60 10.87
CA ASN A 57 -1.91 -2.21 12.04
C ASN A 57 -1.55 -1.50 13.35
N SER A 58 -1.01 -0.29 13.27
CA SER A 58 -0.69 0.53 14.44
C SER A 58 -1.93 1.25 14.96
N ASP A 59 -1.88 1.71 16.21
CA ASP A 59 -2.93 2.58 16.77
C ASP A 59 -3.09 3.88 15.97
N GLU A 60 -2.04 4.32 15.27
CA GLU A 60 -2.01 5.48 14.38
C GLU A 60 -2.94 5.29 13.17
N SER A 61 -3.11 4.04 12.72
CA SER A 61 -4.07 3.66 11.66
C SER A 61 -5.52 3.60 12.14
N ALA A 62 -5.74 3.50 13.47
CA ALA A 62 -7.04 3.42 14.11
C ALA A 62 -7.52 4.77 14.69
N MET A 63 -6.89 5.88 14.29
CA MET A 63 -7.23 7.20 14.82
C MET A 63 -8.68 7.57 14.44
N PRO A 64 -9.57 7.85 15.43
CA PRO A 64 -10.95 8.20 15.14
C PRO A 64 -10.99 9.52 14.35
N GLY A 65 -11.50 9.45 13.12
CA GLY A 65 -11.51 10.56 12.16
C GLY A 65 -10.64 10.36 10.92
N SER A 66 -9.74 9.37 10.89
CA SER A 66 -9.03 8.97 9.67
C SER A 66 -9.74 7.79 9.00
N PHE A 67 -10.29 8.00 7.80
CA PHE A 67 -10.85 6.92 7.00
C PHE A 67 -9.70 6.04 6.48
N CYS A 68 -9.61 4.80 6.96
CA CYS A 68 -8.73 3.79 6.37
C CYS A 68 -9.30 3.37 5.02
N MET A 69 -8.82 3.96 3.92
CA MET A 69 -9.25 3.61 2.57
C MET A 69 -8.62 2.28 2.14
N LYS A 70 -9.35 1.17 2.36
CA LYS A 70 -9.03 -0.12 1.74
C LYS A 70 -9.44 -0.06 0.27
N VAL A 71 -8.47 0.07 -0.63
CA VAL A 71 -8.71 -0.04 -2.08
C VAL A 71 -9.10 -1.49 -2.39
N VAL A 72 -10.41 -1.73 -2.51
CA VAL A 72 -10.96 -3.02 -2.93
C VAL A 72 -11.02 -3.05 -4.46
N GLN A 73 -10.20 -3.89 -5.09
CA GLN A 73 -10.37 -4.20 -6.51
C GLN A 73 -11.59 -5.13 -6.63
N GLN A 74 -12.67 -4.64 -7.26
CA GLN A 74 -13.81 -5.50 -7.56
C GLN A 74 -13.41 -6.54 -8.61
N GLY A 75 -13.56 -7.82 -8.26
CA GLY A 75 -13.57 -8.88 -9.27
C GLY A 75 -14.79 -8.72 -10.20
N PRO A 76 -14.82 -9.38 -11.36
CA PRO A 76 -15.78 -9.13 -12.45
C PRO A 76 -17.25 -9.41 -12.12
N ARG A 77 -17.58 -9.82 -10.89
CA ARG A 77 -18.96 -9.96 -10.41
C ARG A 77 -19.22 -8.93 -9.31
N GLY A 78 -19.67 -7.75 -9.73
CA GLY A 78 -20.34 -6.81 -8.84
C GLY A 78 -21.71 -7.39 -8.45
N PHE A 79 -21.95 -7.52 -7.16
CA PHE A 79 -23.28 -7.82 -6.63
C PHE A 79 -24.02 -6.49 -6.47
N ILE A 80 -25.19 -6.42 -7.11
CA ILE A 80 -26.22 -5.37 -6.99
C ILE A 80 -26.93 -5.48 -5.65
#